data_AF-A0A919GBX6-F1
#
_entry.id   AF-A0A919GBX6-F1
#
_cell.length_a   1.000
_cell.length_b   1.000
_cell.length_c   1.000
_cell.angle_alpha   90.00
_cell.angle_beta   90.00
_cell.angle_gamma   90.00
#
_symmetry.space_group_name_H-M   'P 1'
#
loop_
_entity.id
_entity.type
_entity.pdbx_description
1 polymer ?
#
loop_
_entity_poly.entity_id
_entity_poly.type
_entity_poly.pdbx_seq_one_letter_code
_entity_poly.pdbx_strand_id
1 'polypeptide(L)'
;MSHWTDGLEPDADDTLVRPFTITRGRTAPGRSDVELITVVTTIAPDGEPAPRPGLEPEHRRIIRQCRTPAVVAEVCADLNLPVSVTKILVGDLLQFGLVTVRPPVGRTVGFDRDLLQAVRDGLERL
;
A
#
# COMPACT_ATOMS: atom_id res chain seq x y z
N MET A 1 -23.15 27.51 -32.11
CA MET A 1 -21.81 27.25 -31.53
C MET A 1 -22.01 27.01 -30.07
N SER A 2 -21.59 25.83 -29.62
CA SER A 2 -22.22 25.08 -28.54
C SER A 2 -21.79 25.52 -27.14
N HIS A 3 -22.82 25.66 -26.32
CA HIS A 3 -22.88 25.39 -24.88
C HIS A 3 -21.96 24.23 -24.46
N TRP A 4 -20.92 24.52 -23.66
CA TRP A 4 -19.94 23.52 -23.20
C TRP A 4 -19.62 23.59 -21.69
N THR A 5 -20.42 24.32 -20.90
CA THR A 5 -20.16 24.50 -19.46
C THR A 5 -21.36 24.22 -18.55
N ASP A 6 -22.43 23.64 -19.05
CA ASP A 6 -23.67 23.41 -18.28
C ASP A 6 -23.80 21.97 -17.72
N GLY A 7 -22.68 21.40 -17.28
CA GLY A 7 -22.66 19.97 -16.90
C GLY A 7 -21.68 19.63 -15.77
N LEU A 8 -21.23 20.62 -15.01
CA LEU A 8 -20.45 20.40 -13.80
C LEU A 8 -21.22 21.00 -12.63
N GLU A 9 -22.46 20.55 -12.44
CA GLU A 9 -23.02 20.51 -11.10
C GLU A 9 -22.07 19.61 -10.31
N PRO A 10 -21.33 20.12 -9.30
CA PRO A 10 -20.52 19.25 -8.46
C PRO A 10 -21.49 18.27 -7.82
N ASP A 11 -21.35 16.97 -8.10
CA ASP A 11 -22.17 15.92 -7.50
C ASP A 11 -22.18 16.16 -5.99
N ALA A 12 -23.35 16.61 -5.52
CA ALA A 12 -23.60 16.97 -4.15
C ALA A 12 -23.79 15.69 -3.32
N ASP A 13 -22.72 14.90 -3.19
CA ASP A 13 -22.61 13.87 -2.15
C ASP A 13 -21.16 13.42 -1.86
N ASP A 14 -20.14 14.14 -2.33
CA ASP A 14 -18.79 13.93 -1.83
C ASP A 14 -18.66 14.67 -0.50
N THR A 15 -18.98 13.99 0.60
CA THR A 15 -18.54 14.43 1.93
C THR A 15 -17.02 14.41 1.89
N LEU A 16 -16.42 15.51 1.44
CA LEU A 16 -14.99 15.73 1.31
C LEU A 16 -14.37 15.71 2.70
N VAL A 17 -14.17 14.50 3.24
CA VAL A 17 -13.37 14.30 4.44
C VAL A 17 -12.00 14.85 4.12
N ARG A 18 -11.56 15.85 4.88
CA ARG A 18 -10.21 16.40 4.72
C ARG A 18 -9.23 15.24 4.85
N PRO A 19 -8.31 15.02 3.88
CA PRO A 19 -7.44 13.84 3.90
C PRO A 19 -6.65 13.64 5.21
N PHE A 20 -6.39 14.72 5.94
CA PHE A 20 -5.70 14.72 7.23
C PHE A 20 -6.56 14.30 8.45
N THR A 21 -7.88 14.25 8.28
CA THR A 21 -8.80 13.71 9.30
C THR A 21 -8.67 12.20 9.38
N ILE A 22 -8.49 11.53 8.23
CA ILE A 22 -8.28 10.07 8.14
C ILE A 22 -7.01 9.67 8.91
N THR A 23 -5.94 10.45 8.78
CA THR A 23 -4.68 10.15 9.47
C THR A 23 -4.64 10.64 10.91
N ARG A 24 -5.72 11.26 11.42
CA ARG A 24 -5.80 11.89 12.74
C ARG A 24 -4.67 12.89 13.01
N GLY A 25 -4.30 13.67 11.99
CA GLY A 25 -3.23 14.67 12.09
C GLY A 25 -1.82 14.13 11.86
N ARG A 26 -1.63 12.83 11.57
CA ARG A 26 -0.32 12.31 11.17
C ARG A 26 0.02 12.80 9.77
N THR A 27 1.21 13.37 9.62
CA THR A 27 1.69 13.97 8.36
C THR A 27 2.78 13.14 7.68
N ALA A 28 3.30 12.10 8.34
CA ALA A 28 4.31 11.20 7.80
C ALA A 28 3.97 9.74 8.14
N PRO A 29 4.24 8.79 7.21
CA PRO A 29 4.11 7.37 7.50
C PRO A 29 5.15 6.93 8.53
N GLY A 30 4.79 5.98 9.39
CA GLY A 30 5.72 5.41 10.39
C GLY A 30 6.89 4.64 9.78
N ARG A 31 6.80 4.27 8.50
CA ARG A 31 7.86 3.64 7.71
C ARG A 31 8.08 4.40 6.39
N SER A 32 9.34 4.69 6.08
CA SER A 32 9.75 5.43 4.88
C SER A 32 9.98 4.55 3.65
N ASP A 33 10.04 3.22 3.80
CA ASP A 33 10.34 2.26 2.72
C ASP A 33 9.11 1.83 1.90
N VAL A 34 7.95 2.46 2.14
CA VAL A 34 6.76 2.28 1.29
C VAL A 34 6.80 3.31 0.17
N GLU A 35 7.05 2.86 -1.04
CA GLU A 35 7.06 3.64 -2.28
C GLU A 35 5.76 3.47 -3.07
N LEU A 36 5.57 4.30 -4.10
CA LEU A 36 4.34 4.27 -4.91
C LEU A 36 4.18 2.95 -5.70
N ILE A 37 5.30 2.33 -6.07
CA ILE A 37 5.33 1.06 -6.80
C ILE A 37 5.65 -0.14 -5.88
N THR A 38 5.66 0.07 -4.55
CA THR A 38 5.74 -1.02 -3.58
C THR A 38 4.49 -1.89 -3.71
N VAL A 39 4.68 -3.21 -3.74
CA VAL A 39 3.58 -4.18 -3.79
C VAL A 39 3.13 -4.50 -2.36
N VAL A 40 1.83 -4.44 -2.12
CA VAL A 40 1.18 -4.78 -0.85
C VAL A 40 0.40 -6.08 -1.00
N THR A 41 0.51 -6.97 -0.01
CA THR A 41 -0.21 -8.25 0.01
C THR A 41 -0.79 -8.53 1.39
N THR A 42 -2.05 -8.96 1.46
CA THR A 42 -2.71 -9.38 2.69
C THR A 42 -2.17 -10.73 3.18
N ILE A 43 -1.85 -10.85 4.46
CA ILE A 43 -1.20 -12.06 5.03
C ILE A 43 -2.17 -13.25 5.13
N ALA A 44 -3.45 -13.01 5.44
CA ALA A 44 -4.48 -14.04 5.55
C ALA A 44 -5.65 -13.72 4.61
N PRO A 45 -5.52 -14.01 3.30
CA PRO A 45 -6.44 -13.51 2.28
C PRO A 45 -7.86 -14.10 2.41
N ASP A 46 -8.00 -15.30 2.96
CA ASP A 46 -9.29 -15.99 3.08
C ASP A 46 -10.11 -15.55 4.32
N GLY A 47 -9.52 -14.75 5.19
CA GLY A 47 -10.15 -14.27 6.43
C GLY A 47 -10.61 -12.82 6.36
N GLU A 48 -11.54 -12.46 7.25
CA GLU A 48 -11.79 -11.06 7.60
C GLU A 48 -10.98 -10.74 8.88
N PRO A 49 -10.32 -9.58 8.97
CA PRO A 49 -9.63 -9.19 10.18
C PRO A 49 -10.61 -9.11 11.35
N ALA A 50 -10.23 -9.68 12.49
CA ALA A 50 -10.98 -9.49 13.72
C ALA A 50 -11.16 -7.99 14.02
N PRO A 51 -12.30 -7.55 14.59
CA PRO A 51 -12.48 -6.18 15.03
C PRO A 51 -11.34 -5.78 15.99
N ARG A 52 -10.65 -4.68 15.66
CA ARG A 52 -9.51 -4.16 16.42
C ARG A 52 -9.60 -2.64 16.52
N PRO A 53 -9.26 -2.03 17.67
CA PRO A 53 -9.14 -0.58 17.79
C PRO A 53 -8.14 -0.03 16.75
N GLY A 54 -8.49 1.07 16.09
CA GLY A 54 -7.66 1.68 15.06
C GLY A 54 -7.81 1.07 13.65
N LEU A 55 -8.54 -0.04 13.50
CA LEU A 55 -8.86 -0.59 12.17
C LEU A 55 -10.07 0.15 11.59
N GLU A 56 -9.79 1.19 10.81
CA GLU A 56 -10.79 2.04 10.13
C GLU A 56 -11.33 1.39 8.83
N PRO A 57 -12.42 1.92 8.23
CA PRO A 57 -12.99 1.38 6.99
C PRO A 57 -12.01 1.31 5.81
N GLU A 58 -11.14 2.32 5.68
CA GLU A 58 -10.12 2.43 4.64
C GLU A 58 -9.11 1.30 4.78
N HIS A 59 -8.68 0.98 6.01
CA HIS A 59 -7.81 -0.17 6.28
C HIS A 59 -8.43 -1.49 5.79
N ARG A 60 -9.73 -1.71 6.05
CA ARG A 60 -10.42 -2.92 5.58
C ARG A 60 -10.51 -2.97 4.06
N ARG A 61 -10.68 -1.81 3.41
CA ARG A 61 -10.70 -1.74 1.95
C ARG A 61 -9.34 -2.09 1.35
N ILE A 62 -8.24 -1.58 1.92
CA ILE A 62 -6.87 -1.99 1.56
C ILE A 62 -6.70 -3.50 1.71
N ILE A 63 -7.11 -4.08 2.85
CA ILE A 63 -6.98 -5.53 3.09
C ILE A 63 -7.74 -6.36 2.04
N ARG A 64 -8.96 -5.94 1.67
CA ARG A 64 -9.74 -6.64 0.64
C ARG A 64 -9.11 -6.53 -0.73
N GLN A 65 -8.66 -5.33 -1.13
CA GLN A 65 -8.00 -5.11 -2.41
C GLN A 65 -6.70 -5.93 -2.51
N CYS A 66 -5.89 -5.91 -1.44
CA CYS A 66 -4.59 -6.58 -1.40
C CYS A 66 -4.66 -8.09 -1.12
N ARG A 67 -5.84 -8.72 -1.14
CA ARG A 67 -5.97 -10.19 -1.20
C ARG A 67 -5.27 -10.77 -2.43
N THR A 68 -5.29 -10.00 -3.52
CA THR A 68 -4.37 -10.18 -4.65
C THR A 68 -3.29 -9.10 -4.55
N PRO A 69 -2.00 -9.39 -4.85
CA PRO A 69 -0.95 -8.38 -4.77
C PRO A 69 -1.27 -7.14 -5.63
N ALA A 70 -1.20 -5.96 -5.03
CA ALA A 70 -1.47 -4.67 -5.69
C ALA A 70 -0.38 -3.66 -5.35
N VAL A 71 -0.07 -2.74 -6.26
CA VAL A 71 0.88 -1.65 -5.96
C VAL A 71 0.20 -0.52 -5.20
N VAL A 72 0.95 0.23 -4.39
CA VAL A 72 0.41 1.37 -3.62
C VAL A 72 -0.34 2.38 -4.51
N ALA A 73 0.11 2.59 -5.75
CA ALA A 73 -0.60 3.44 -6.72
C ALA A 73 -2.04 2.97 -6.99
N GLU A 74 -2.25 1.67 -7.17
CA GLU A 74 -3.58 1.08 -7.40
C GLU A 74 -4.45 1.21 -6.16
N VAL A 75 -3.86 1.09 -4.97
CA VAL A 75 -4.56 1.32 -3.71
C VAL A 75 -4.99 2.78 -3.57
N CYS A 76 -4.14 3.74 -3.94
CA CYS A 76 -4.50 5.16 -3.93
C CYS A 76 -5.66 5.44 -4.88
N ALA A 77 -5.62 4.86 -6.09
CA ALA A 77 -6.65 5.04 -7.10
C ALA A 77 -7.99 4.45 -6.66
N ASP A 78 -8.02 3.25 -6.06
CA ASP A 78 -9.26 2.64 -5.56
C ASP A 78 -9.86 3.40 -4.38
N LEU A 79 -9.02 3.91 -3.47
CA LEU A 79 -9.49 4.65 -2.31
C LEU A 79 -9.80 6.12 -2.60
N ASN A 80 -9.37 6.64 -3.74
CA ASN A 80 -9.35 8.08 -4.05
C ASN A 80 -8.67 8.92 -2.97
N LEU A 81 -7.53 8.43 -2.43
CA LEU A 81 -6.79 9.08 -1.35
C LEU A 81 -5.39 9.55 -1.79
N PRO A 82 -4.86 10.66 -1.23
CA PRO A 82 -3.49 11.06 -1.47
C PRO A 82 -2.49 9.98 -1.08
N VAL A 83 -1.40 9.87 -1.85
CA VAL A 83 -0.33 8.88 -1.62
C VAL A 83 0.21 8.91 -0.19
N SER A 84 0.36 10.10 0.40
CA SER A 84 0.83 10.26 1.79
C SER A 84 -0.11 9.60 2.80
N VAL A 85 -1.43 9.75 2.62
CA VAL A 85 -2.46 9.14 3.48
C VAL A 85 -2.46 7.63 3.30
N THR A 86 -2.46 7.14 2.07
CA THR A 86 -2.44 5.70 1.78
C THR A 86 -1.20 5.03 2.39
N LYS A 87 -0.01 5.66 2.30
CA LYS A 87 1.21 5.15 2.92
C LYS A 87 1.11 5.08 4.44
N ILE A 88 0.44 6.05 5.08
CA ILE A 88 0.19 6.02 6.52
C ILE A 88 -0.69 4.81 6.88
N LEU A 89 -1.79 4.60 6.15
CA LEU A 89 -2.71 3.46 6.37
C LEU A 89 -2.03 2.10 6.13
N VAL A 90 -1.19 1.98 5.09
CA VAL A 90 -0.37 0.78 4.83
C VAL A 90 0.62 0.55 5.97
N GLY A 91 1.22 1.62 6.51
CA GLY A 91 2.09 1.55 7.68
C GLY A 91 1.38 1.00 8.92
N ASP A 92 0.13 1.41 9.16
CA ASP A 92 -0.68 0.90 10.26
C ASP A 92 -0.98 -0.60 10.08
N LEU A 93 -1.34 -1.02 8.86
CA LEU A 93 -1.58 -2.43 8.56
C LEU A 93 -0.33 -3.31 8.72
N LEU A 94 0.85 -2.77 8.39
CA LEU A 94 2.13 -3.42 8.67
C LEU A 94 2.35 -3.57 10.17
N GLN A 95 2.08 -2.53 10.95
CA GLN A 95 2.18 -2.59 12.42
C GLN A 95 1.19 -3.59 13.02
N PHE A 96 -0.02 -3.70 12.46
CA PHE A 96 -1.01 -4.70 12.87
C PHE A 96 -0.71 -6.12 12.41
N GLY A 97 0.31 -6.32 11.57
CA GLY A 97 0.67 -7.61 10.99
C GLY A 97 -0.43 -8.17 10.06
N LEU A 98 -1.17 -7.30 9.38
CA LEU A 98 -2.28 -7.69 8.49
C LEU A 98 -1.88 -7.73 7.02
N VAL A 99 -0.85 -6.97 6.65
CA VAL A 99 -0.27 -6.95 5.31
C VAL A 99 1.23 -7.12 5.36
N THR A 100 1.82 -7.53 4.25
CA THR A 100 3.25 -7.46 3.97
C THR A 100 3.49 -6.54 2.77
N VAL A 101 4.70 -5.99 2.68
CA VAL A 101 5.12 -5.17 1.54
C VAL A 101 6.37 -5.75 0.90
N ARG A 102 6.40 -5.71 -0.43
CA ARG A 102 7.59 -5.99 -1.22
C ARG A 102 8.02 -4.68 -1.90
N PRO A 103 9.16 -4.10 -1.51
CA PRO A 103 9.65 -2.90 -2.16
C PRO A 103 9.95 -3.17 -3.64
N PRO A 104 10.05 -2.10 -4.45
CA PRO A 104 10.43 -2.24 -5.85
C PRO A 104 11.81 -2.89 -5.90
N VAL A 105 11.98 -3.91 -6.73
CA VAL A 105 13.31 -4.51 -6.92
C VAL A 105 14.13 -3.48 -7.68
N GLY A 106 15.02 -2.78 -6.99
CA GLY A 106 16.02 -1.95 -7.65
C GLY A 106 16.82 -2.80 -8.63
N ARG A 107 17.32 -2.17 -9.70
CA ARG A 107 18.22 -2.84 -10.65
C ARG A 107 19.37 -3.43 -9.83
N THR A 108 19.43 -4.76 -9.73
CA THR A 108 20.48 -5.44 -8.97
C THR A 108 21.81 -4.99 -9.54
N VAL A 109 22.61 -4.27 -8.76
CA VAL A 109 24.06 -4.29 -8.95
C VAL A 109 24.38 -5.77 -8.82
N GLY A 110 24.77 -6.41 -9.92
CA GLY A 110 24.73 -7.85 -10.09
C GLY A 110 25.27 -8.58 -8.87
N PHE A 111 24.55 -9.62 -8.42
CA PHE A 111 25.03 -10.48 -7.35
C PHE A 111 26.48 -10.86 -7.64
N ASP A 112 27.35 -10.65 -6.65
CA ASP A 112 28.76 -10.99 -6.78
C ASP A 112 28.86 -12.47 -7.16
N ARG A 113 29.31 -12.72 -8.39
CA ARG A 113 29.39 -14.07 -8.96
C ARG A 113 30.28 -14.96 -8.11
N ASP A 114 31.30 -14.38 -7.49
CA ASP A 114 32.25 -15.10 -6.66
C ASP A 114 31.60 -15.54 -5.35
N LEU A 115 30.69 -14.73 -4.78
CA LEU A 115 29.89 -15.12 -3.62
C LEU A 115 28.94 -16.27 -3.95
N LEU A 116 28.22 -16.20 -5.07
CA LEU A 116 27.30 -17.26 -5.50
C LEU A 116 28.05 -18.58 -5.78
N GLN A 117 29.24 -18.46 -6.35
CA GLN A 117 30.15 -19.57 -6.62
C GLN A 117 30.63 -20.22 -5.31
N ALA A 118 31.05 -19.41 -4.32
CA ALA A 118 31.44 -19.90 -3.00
C ALA A 118 30.29 -20.58 -2.24
N VAL A 119 29.06 -20.06 -2.33
CA VAL A 119 27.87 -20.69 -1.72
C VAL A 119 27.59 -22.05 -2.34
N ARG A 120 27.64 -22.16 -3.68
CA ARG A 120 27.45 -23.45 -4.38
C ARG A 120 28.49 -24.47 -3.93
N ASP A 121 29.77 -24.10 -3.96
CA ASP A 121 30.87 -25.00 -3.63
C ASP A 121 30.85 -25.41 -2.14
N GLY A 122 30.24 -24.59 -1.28
CA GLY A 122 29.97 -24.93 0.13
C GLY A 122 28.82 -25.93 0.30
N LEU A 123 27.73 -25.78 -0.46
CA LEU A 123 26.58 -26.68 -0.41
C LEU A 123 26.88 -28.07 -1.00
N GLU A 124 27.75 -28.17 -2.00
CA GLU A 124 28.17 -29.45 -2.62
C GLU A 124 29.11 -30.29 -1.73
N ARG A 125 29.60 -29.73 -0.62
CA ARG A 125 30.53 -30.39 0.31
C ARG A 125 29.86 -30.98 1.56
N LEU A 126 28.52 -30.92 1.65
CA LEU A 126 27.70 -31.50 2.71
C LEU A 126 27.08 -32.82 2.26
#